data_AF-A0A7C6DMF5-F1
#
_entry.id   AF-A0A7C6DMF5-F1
#
_cell.length_a   1.000
_cell.length_b   1.000
_cell.length_c   1.000
_cell.angle_alpha   90.00
_cell.angle_beta   90.00
_cell.angle_gamma   90.00
#
_symmetry.space_group_name_H-M   'P 1'
#
loop_
_entity.id
_entity.type
_entity.pdbx_description
1 polymer ?
#
loop_
_entity_poly.entity_id
_entity_poly.type
_entity_poly.pdbx_seq_one_letter_code
_entity_poly.pdbx_strand_id
1 'polypeptide(L)'
;MTVPNFVGKYDLGDTVRLRATVLGTDNLPATPSSMVFIVKNPLGSVSSYVWQQAGASVVNTGAGAFFKDIEIGASTNMVGTWYYRAHASGLLSVAEEWTFLVQPSNVL
;
A
#
# COMPACT_ATOMS: atom_id res chain seq x y z
N MET A 1 14.05 -0.50 -3.32
CA MET A 1 12.70 -1.07 -3.10
C MET A 1 12.27 -1.65 -4.43
N THR A 2 11.68 -2.84 -4.44
CA THR A 2 11.37 -3.58 -5.67
C THR A 2 9.87 -3.59 -5.89
N VAL A 3 9.44 -3.37 -7.13
CA VAL A 3 8.04 -3.41 -7.53
C VAL A 3 7.49 -4.82 -7.28
N PRO A 4 6.52 -5.02 -6.36
CA PRO A 4 5.88 -6.32 -6.19
C PRO A 4 5.07 -6.66 -7.43
N ASN A 5 4.79 -7.95 -7.66
CA ASN A 5 3.87 -8.41 -8.70
C ASN A 5 2.49 -7.75 -8.49
N PHE A 6 2.27 -6.62 -9.15
CA PHE A 6 1.20 -5.69 -8.86
C PHE A 6 0.14 -5.79 -9.95
N VAL A 7 -1.09 -6.05 -9.55
CA VAL A 7 -2.22 -5.93 -10.47
C VAL A 7 -2.49 -4.43 -10.62
N GLY A 8 -2.27 -3.87 -11.80
CA GLY A 8 -2.42 -2.44 -12.02
C GLY A 8 -3.87 -1.96 -12.13
N LYS A 9 -4.83 -2.88 -12.20
CA LYS A 9 -6.26 -2.62 -12.44
C LYS A 9 -7.12 -3.52 -11.56
N TYR A 10 -8.12 -2.94 -10.91
CA TYR A 10 -9.06 -3.63 -10.02
C TYR A 10 -10.50 -3.21 -10.35
N ASP A 11 -11.45 -4.07 -10.05
CA ASP A 11 -12.86 -3.74 -10.16
C ASP A 11 -13.40 -3.20 -8.83
N LEU A 12 -14.47 -2.42 -8.91
CA LEU A 12 -15.17 -1.94 -7.73
C LEU A 12 -15.72 -3.13 -6.92
N GLY A 13 -15.40 -3.17 -5.63
CA GLY A 13 -15.68 -4.27 -4.70
C GLY A 13 -14.44 -5.09 -4.34
N ASP A 14 -13.35 -4.98 -5.11
CA ASP A 14 -12.14 -5.76 -4.88
C ASP A 14 -11.41 -5.34 -3.60
N THR A 15 -10.70 -6.31 -3.03
CA THR A 15 -9.66 -6.03 -2.02
C THR A 15 -8.33 -5.81 -2.72
N VAL A 16 -7.75 -4.63 -2.53
CA VAL A 16 -6.42 -4.28 -3.05
C VAL A 16 -5.38 -4.48 -1.96
N ARG A 17 -4.36 -5.31 -2.25
CA ARG A 17 -3.21 -5.50 -1.37
C ARG A 17 -2.07 -4.56 -1.75
N LEU A 18 -1.91 -3.48 -0.99
CA LEU A 18 -0.75 -2.61 -1.07
C LEU A 18 0.46 -3.33 -0.49
N ARG A 19 1.61 -3.26 -1.14
CA ARG A 19 2.83 -3.96 -0.70
C ARG A 19 4.04 -3.04 -0.76
N ALA A 20 4.99 -3.28 0.14
CA ALA A 20 6.30 -2.65 0.11
C ALA A 20 7.36 -3.65 0.59
N THR A 21 8.50 -3.66 -0.09
CA THR A 21 9.69 -4.43 0.32
C THR A 21 10.84 -3.48 0.60
N VAL A 22 11.29 -3.45 1.85
CA VAL A 22 12.43 -2.63 2.29
C VAL A 22 13.70 -3.47 2.21
N LEU A 23 14.69 -2.93 1.51
CA LEU A 23 16.00 -3.54 1.32
C LEU A 23 17.07 -2.65 1.96
N GLY A 24 18.07 -3.27 2.57
CA GLY A 24 19.27 -2.60 3.08
C GLY A 24 20.23 -2.19 1.96
N THR A 25 21.36 -1.57 2.34
CA THR A 25 22.42 -1.17 1.41
C THR A 25 23.13 -2.35 0.74
N ASP A 26 23.06 -3.52 1.36
CA ASP A 26 23.50 -4.83 0.85
C ASP A 26 22.47 -5.52 -0.04
N ASN A 27 21.35 -4.84 -0.34
CA ASN A 27 20.22 -5.35 -1.11
C ASN A 27 19.51 -6.56 -0.45
N LEU A 28 19.73 -6.79 0.85
CA LEU A 28 19.03 -7.81 1.62
C LEU A 28 17.75 -7.24 2.27
N PRO A 29 16.69 -8.04 2.46
CA PRO A 29 15.50 -7.59 3.17
C PRO A 29 15.81 -7.15 4.59
N ALA A 30 15.37 -5.96 4.96
CA ALA A 30 15.70 -5.38 6.25
C ALA A 30 14.49 -4.64 6.83
N THR A 31 14.29 -4.80 8.14
CA THR A 31 13.12 -4.25 8.84
C THR A 31 13.42 -2.84 9.34
N PRO A 32 12.72 -1.80 8.85
CA PRO A 32 12.85 -0.44 9.38
C PRO A 32 12.26 -0.33 10.79
N SER A 33 12.46 0.81 11.46
CA SER A 33 11.83 1.07 12.77
C SER A 33 10.37 1.50 12.65
N SER A 34 9.99 2.03 11.49
CA SER A 34 8.62 2.42 11.18
C SER A 34 8.32 2.19 9.69
N MET A 35 7.05 1.89 9.41
CA MET A 35 6.51 1.76 8.06
C MET A 35 5.13 2.42 8.01
N VAL A 36 4.94 3.30 7.03
CA VAL A 36 3.69 4.00 6.78
C VAL A 36 3.26 3.81 5.34
N PHE A 37 2.00 3.42 5.14
CA PHE A 37 1.35 3.43 3.83
C PHE A 37 0.41 4.63 3.78
N ILE A 38 0.56 5.48 2.78
CA ILE A 38 -0.30 6.62 2.51
C ILE A 38 -1.05 6.33 1.23
N VAL A 39 -2.36 6.45 1.22
CA VAL A 39 -3.22 6.18 0.06
C VAL A 39 -4.02 7.43 -0.26
N LYS A 40 -3.97 7.87 -1.52
CA LYS A 40 -4.78 8.97 -2.03
C LYS A 40 -5.80 8.43 -3.02
N ASN A 41 -7.07 8.72 -2.77
CA ASN A 41 -8.17 8.34 -3.65
C ASN A 41 -8.29 9.29 -4.86
N PRO A 42 -9.13 8.97 -5.87
CA PRO A 42 -9.30 9.78 -7.07
C PRO A 42 -9.81 11.20 -6.81
N LEU A 43 -10.50 11.43 -5.68
CA LEU A 43 -10.99 12.75 -5.27
C LEU A 43 -9.95 13.55 -4.45
N GLY A 44 -8.78 12.98 -4.19
CA GLY A 44 -7.71 13.62 -3.44
C GLY A 44 -7.76 13.42 -1.92
N SER A 45 -8.72 12.65 -1.39
CA SER A 45 -8.73 12.30 0.03
C SER A 45 -7.59 11.33 0.35
N VAL A 46 -6.94 11.54 1.49
CA VAL A 46 -5.74 10.80 1.92
C VAL A 46 -6.05 9.99 3.18
N SER A 47 -5.63 8.72 3.17
CA SER A 47 -5.65 7.83 4.33
C SER A 47 -4.23 7.35 4.64
N SER A 48 -3.91 7.16 5.91
CA SER A 48 -2.60 6.67 6.36
C SER A 48 -2.75 5.44 7.25
N TYR A 49 -1.90 4.45 7.03
CA TYR A 49 -1.82 3.21 7.79
C TYR A 49 -0.40 3.04 8.31
N VAL A 50 -0.26 2.81 9.62
CA VAL A 50 1.05 2.73 10.27
C VAL A 50 1.24 1.33 10.84
N TRP A 51 2.43 0.78 10.65
CA TRP A 51 2.79 -0.50 11.24
C TRP A 51 2.75 -0.43 12.77
N GLN A 52 2.12 -1.44 13.39
CA GLN A 52 1.90 -1.56 14.84
C GLN A 52 0.92 -0.53 15.46
N GLN A 53 0.21 0.25 14.65
CA GLN A 53 -0.87 1.11 15.14
C GLN A 53 -2.19 0.35 15.21
N ALA A 54 -2.87 0.40 16.37
CA ALA A 54 -4.18 -0.22 16.54
C ALA A 54 -5.23 0.35 15.56
N GLY A 55 -6.11 -0.50 15.03
CA GLY A 55 -7.23 -0.11 14.15
C GLY A 55 -6.88 0.20 12.69
N ALA A 56 -5.62 0.50 12.36
CA ALA A 56 -5.17 0.87 11.01
C ALA A 56 -3.81 0.25 10.66
N SER A 57 -3.53 -0.95 11.17
CA SER A 57 -2.20 -1.54 11.10
C SER A 57 -1.83 -2.02 9.69
N VAL A 58 -0.59 -1.75 9.31
CA VAL A 58 0.15 -2.44 8.25
C VAL A 58 0.62 -3.79 8.79
N VAL A 59 0.52 -4.85 8.00
CA VAL A 59 1.01 -6.18 8.36
C VAL A 59 2.46 -6.33 7.94
N ASN A 60 3.28 -6.91 8.81
CA ASN A 60 4.65 -7.32 8.50
C ASN A 60 4.69 -8.86 8.49
N THR A 61 5.10 -9.45 7.36
CA THR A 61 5.16 -10.92 7.17
C THR A 61 6.56 -11.50 7.28
N GLY A 62 7.57 -10.66 7.48
CA GLY A 62 8.97 -11.07 7.50
C GLY A 62 9.90 -9.88 7.29
N ALA A 63 11.21 -10.12 7.35
CA ALA A 63 12.20 -9.06 7.20
C ALA A 63 11.94 -8.22 5.95
N GLY A 64 11.73 -6.91 6.14
CA GLY A 64 11.47 -5.96 5.06
C GLY A 64 10.13 -6.10 4.31
N ALA A 65 9.28 -7.09 4.60
CA ALA A 65 8.08 -7.38 3.82
C ALA A 65 6.80 -6.87 4.50
N PHE A 66 6.15 -5.88 3.89
CA PHE A 66 4.97 -5.21 4.45
C PHE A 66 3.80 -5.22 3.47
N PHE A 67 2.58 -5.35 4.01
CA PHE A 67 1.37 -5.16 3.22
C PHE A 67 0.23 -4.51 3.99
N LYS A 68 -0.70 -3.91 3.26
CA LYS A 68 -2.00 -3.46 3.76
C LYS A 68 -3.09 -3.80 2.75
N ASP A 69 -4.10 -4.51 3.21
CA ASP A 69 -5.32 -4.73 2.44
C ASP A 69 -6.27 -3.55 2.63
N ILE A 70 -6.78 -3.03 1.52
CA ILE A 70 -7.83 -2.00 1.49
C ILE A 70 -9.00 -2.53 0.67
N GLU A 71 -10.21 -2.34 1.18
CA GLU A 71 -11.44 -2.71 0.48
C GLU A 71 -11.92 -1.54 -0.38
N ILE A 72 -11.97 -1.74 -1.70
CA ILE A 72 -12.40 -0.74 -2.67
C ILE A 72 -13.91 -0.89 -2.87
N GLY A 73 -14.74 -0.47 -1.90
CA GLY A 73 -16.19 -0.54 -2.09
C GLY A 73 -17.01 -0.24 -0.84
N ALA A 74 -16.58 -0.69 0.34
CA ALA A 74 -17.38 -0.52 1.56
C ALA A 74 -17.48 0.94 2.04
N SER A 75 -16.50 1.80 1.73
CA SER A 75 -16.45 3.18 2.23
C SER A 75 -16.15 4.24 1.17
N THR A 76 -15.72 3.85 -0.04
CA THR A 76 -15.21 4.80 -1.03
C THR A 76 -15.93 4.77 -2.36
N ASN A 77 -16.47 3.63 -2.84
CA ASN A 77 -17.18 3.51 -4.12
C ASN A 77 -16.56 4.35 -5.28
N MET A 78 -15.23 4.39 -5.34
CA MET A 78 -14.50 5.36 -6.16
C MET A 78 -13.70 4.68 -7.26
N VAL A 79 -14.23 4.81 -8.46
CA VAL A 79 -13.55 4.53 -9.73
C VAL A 79 -12.54 5.64 -10.01
N GLY A 80 -11.42 5.27 -10.63
CA GLY A 80 -10.38 6.19 -11.06
C GLY A 80 -8.99 5.78 -10.62
N THR A 81 -8.03 6.69 -10.81
CA THR A 81 -6.63 6.45 -10.44
C THR A 81 -6.41 6.70 -8.96
N TRP A 82 -5.91 5.68 -8.28
CA TRP A 82 -5.46 5.73 -6.91
C TRP A 82 -3.94 5.81 -6.85
N TYR A 83 -3.43 6.48 -5.83
CA TYR A 83 -2.01 6.59 -5.55
C TYR A 83 -1.75 5.99 -4.18
N TYR A 84 -0.65 5.27 -4.04
CA TYR A 84 -0.18 4.90 -2.72
C TYR A 84 1.32 5.07 -2.60
N ARG A 85 1.76 5.45 -1.41
CA ARG A 85 3.15 5.67 -1.07
C ARG A 85 3.50 4.84 0.15
N ALA A 86 4.60 4.10 0.08
CA ALA A 86 5.20 3.46 1.25
C ALA A 86 6.37 4.33 1.73
N HIS A 87 6.44 4.55 3.03
CA HIS A 87 7.49 5.33 3.67
C HIS A 87 8.03 4.57 4.88
N ALA A 88 9.27 4.10 4.77
CA ALA A 88 10.03 3.48 5.85
C ALA A 88 10.94 4.50 6.51
N SER A 89 11.06 4.46 7.83
CA SER A 89 11.96 5.34 8.59
C SER A 89 12.62 4.65 9.79
N GLY A 90 13.60 5.34 10.39
CA GLY A 90 14.41 4.84 11.50
C GLY A 90 15.75 4.31 10.99
N LEU A 91 16.03 3.03 11.26
CA LEU A 91 17.27 2.35 10.81
C LEU A 91 17.47 2.39 9.28
N LEU A 92 16.37 2.47 8.53
CA LEU A 92 16.35 2.62 7.08
C LEU A 92 15.36 3.72 6.74
N SER A 93 15.76 4.66 5.89
CA SER A 93 14.93 5.77 5.42
C SER A 93 14.77 5.65 3.91
N VAL A 94 13.57 5.25 3.46
CA VAL A 94 13.26 5.07 2.04
C VAL A 94 11.77 5.27 1.81
N ALA A 95 11.42 5.84 0.65
CA ALA A 95 10.04 5.99 0.24
C ALA A 95 9.89 5.76 -1.26
N GLU A 96 8.75 5.18 -1.65
CA GLU A 96 8.39 4.97 -3.04
C GLU A 96 6.88 5.14 -3.20
N GLU A 97 6.46 5.58 -4.38
CA GLU A 97 5.07 5.86 -4.73
C GLU A 97 4.68 5.09 -5.99
N TRP A 98 3.46 4.57 -5.99
CA TRP A 98 2.89 3.82 -7.11
C TRP A 98 1.41 4.17 -7.30
N THR A 99 0.84 3.66 -8.38
CA THR A 99 -0.55 3.90 -8.77
C THR A 99 -1.25 2.63 -9.18
N PHE A 100 -2.56 2.54 -8.94
CA PHE A 100 -3.46 1.57 -9.56
C PHE A 100 -4.72 2.24 -10.08
N LEU A 101 -5.38 1.58 -11.01
CA LEU A 101 -6.69 1.98 -11.53
C LEU A 101 -7.79 1.13 -10.91
N VAL A 102 -8.87 1.77 -10.48
CA VAL A 102 -10.13 1.10 -10.14
C VAL A 102 -11.14 1.41 -11.23
N GLN A 103 -11.85 0.40 -11.72
CA GLN A 103 -12.90 0.53 -12.75
C GLN A 103 -14.23 -0.09 -12.26
N PRO A 104 -15.36 0.23 -12.89
CA PRO A 104 -16.62 -0.48 -12.60
C PRO A 104 -16.48 -1.98 -12.90
N SER A 105 -17.09 -2.82 -12.08
CA SER A 105 -17.23 -4.23 -12.42
C SER A 105 -18.11 -4.38 -13.66
N ASN A 106 -17.68 -5.27 -14.58
CA ASN A 106 -18.48 -5.66 -15.75
C ASN A 106 -19.44 -6.82 -15.46
N VAL A 107 -19.38 -7.37 -14.24
CA VAL A 107 -20.26 -8.45 -13.77
C VAL A 107 -20.97 -7.93 -12.53
N LEU A 108 -22.29 -7.73 -12.65
CA LEU A 108 -23.18 -7.39 -11.54
C LEU A 108 -23.55 -8.62 -10.72
#